data_AF-A0A5D2TIA8-F1
#
_entry.id   AF-A0A5D2TIA8-F1
#
_cell.length_a   1.000
_cell.length_b   1.000
_cell.length_c   1.000
_cell.angle_alpha   90.00
_cell.angle_beta   90.00
_cell.angle_gamma   90.00
#
_symmetry.space_group_name_H-M   'P 1'
#
loop_
_entity.id
_entity.type
_entity.pdbx_description
1 polymer ?
#
loop_
_entity_poly.entity_id
_entity_poly.type
_entity_poly.pdbx_seq_one_letter_code
_entity_poly.pdbx_strand_id
1 'polypeptide(L)'
;MIPIGFLGLLFLLLALYCGTDPFKHSAISEFPDFESYKVDLPPWELVPADRDKDNLLQKSEIKFLNQVQGPESIAFDPLGRGPYTGVADGRVLLWDGQNWKDFAYTSSNRSEICNPKPSPQSYLPNEHICGRPLGLRFDKNTGDLYIADAYLGLFKVGPEGGLATPLVTEVDGVPLRFTNDLDIDDEGNIYFTDSSSKFQRR
;
A
#
# COMPACT_ATOMS: atom_id res chain seq x y z
N MET A 1 31.87 -28.05 -25.81
CA MET A 1 32.26 -27.61 -24.46
C MET A 1 32.54 -26.13 -24.52
N ILE A 2 31.76 -25.28 -23.85
CA ILE A 2 32.07 -23.85 -23.78
C ILE A 2 33.31 -23.71 -22.88
N PRO A 3 34.41 -23.10 -23.36
CA PRO A 3 35.61 -22.98 -22.55
C PRO A 3 35.30 -22.17 -21.29
N ILE A 4 35.77 -22.66 -20.13
CA ILE A 4 35.51 -22.10 -18.80
C ILE A 4 35.81 -20.59 -18.75
N GLY A 5 36.82 -20.12 -19.50
CA GLY A 5 37.16 -18.70 -19.62
C GLY A 5 36.10 -17.83 -20.33
N PHE A 6 35.33 -18.38 -21.28
CA PHE A 6 34.26 -17.66 -21.95
C PHE A 6 33.06 -17.44 -21.01
N LEU A 7 32.72 -18.45 -20.20
CA LEU A 7 31.67 -18.33 -19.20
C LEU A 7 32.05 -17.30 -18.13
N GLY A 8 33.31 -17.34 -17.64
CA GLY A 8 33.81 -16.38 -16.66
C GLY A 8 33.79 -14.93 -17.16
N LEU A 9 34.17 -14.70 -18.42
CA LEU A 9 34.09 -13.38 -19.04
C LEU A 9 32.65 -12.88 -19.15
N LEU A 10 31.72 -13.77 -19.54
CA LEU A 10 30.30 -13.42 -19.63
C LEU A 10 29.73 -13.03 -18.25
N PHE A 11 30.06 -13.78 -17.19
CA PHE A 11 29.66 -13.44 -15.83
C PHE A 11 30.22 -12.10 -15.36
N LEU A 12 31.49 -11.80 -15.67
CA LEU A 12 32.09 -10.51 -15.33
C LEU A 12 31.40 -9.36 -16.06
N LEU A 13 31.12 -9.51 -17.36
CA LEU A 13 30.41 -8.51 -18.16
C LEU A 13 28.98 -8.30 -17.65
N LEU A 14 28.28 -9.37 -17.27
CA LEU A 14 26.95 -9.29 -16.68
C LEU A 14 26.99 -8.59 -15.30
N ALA A 15 27.97 -8.92 -14.45
CA ALA A 15 28.13 -8.27 -13.15
C ALA A 15 28.44 -6.78 -13.29
N LEU A 16 29.31 -6.40 -14.24
CA LEU A 16 29.59 -5.00 -14.55
C LEU A 16 28.34 -4.30 -15.09
N TYR A 17 27.60 -4.92 -15.99
CA TYR A 17 26.34 -4.39 -16.52
C TYR A 17 25.31 -4.15 -15.41
N CYS A 18 25.09 -5.13 -14.52
CA CYS A 18 24.16 -5.00 -13.40
C CYS A 18 24.64 -3.98 -12.36
N GLY A 19 25.95 -3.89 -12.12
CA GLY A 19 26.53 -2.98 -11.12
C GLY A 19 26.60 -1.53 -11.57
N THR A 20 26.85 -1.26 -12.85
CA THR A 20 26.91 0.11 -13.38
C THR A 20 25.59 0.59 -13.98
N ASP A 21 24.65 -0.33 -14.25
CA ASP A 21 23.35 -0.08 -14.86
C ASP A 21 23.39 0.99 -15.98
N PRO A 22 24.19 0.76 -17.04
CA PRO A 22 24.52 1.79 -18.02
C PRO A 22 23.31 2.30 -18.80
N PHE A 23 22.22 1.54 -18.82
CA PHE A 23 20.96 1.90 -19.46
C PHE A 23 19.84 2.26 -18.48
N LYS A 24 20.16 2.40 -17.18
CA LYS A 24 19.21 2.83 -16.15
C LYS A 24 17.98 1.92 -16.03
N HIS A 25 18.16 0.62 -16.16
CA HIS A 25 17.09 -0.37 -16.03
C HIS A 25 16.68 -0.65 -14.57
N SER A 26 17.51 -0.25 -13.59
CA SER A 26 17.21 -0.42 -12.18
C SER A 26 15.97 0.38 -11.78
N ALA A 27 15.15 -0.17 -10.89
CA ALA A 27 13.94 0.49 -10.38
C ALA A 27 14.22 1.81 -9.65
N ILE A 28 15.48 2.04 -9.23
CA ILE A 28 15.93 3.24 -8.53
C ILE A 28 16.70 4.23 -9.44
N SER A 29 16.87 3.91 -10.73
CA SER A 29 17.73 4.68 -11.64
C SER A 29 17.23 6.10 -11.95
N GLU A 30 15.93 6.33 -11.78
CA GLU A 30 15.26 7.61 -12.01
C GLU A 30 15.09 8.45 -10.74
N PHE A 31 15.51 7.95 -9.57
CA PHE A 31 15.39 8.69 -8.32
C PHE A 31 16.59 9.63 -8.16
N PRO A 32 16.43 10.95 -8.37
CA PRO A 32 17.51 11.89 -8.11
C PRO A 32 17.91 11.79 -6.64
N ASP A 33 19.21 11.82 -6.38
CA ASP A 33 19.78 11.79 -5.02
C ASP A 33 19.56 10.46 -4.26
N PHE A 34 19.28 9.35 -4.94
CA PHE A 34 19.29 8.03 -4.30
C PHE A 34 20.71 7.69 -3.82
N GLU A 35 20.86 7.51 -2.51
CA GLU A 35 22.09 7.02 -1.87
C GLU A 35 21.84 5.66 -1.23
N SER A 36 22.67 4.67 -1.56
CA SER A 36 22.66 3.36 -0.90
C SER A 36 23.44 3.43 0.41
N TYR A 37 22.82 3.04 1.52
CA TYR A 37 23.50 2.90 2.80
C TYR A 37 23.73 1.43 3.12
N LYS A 38 24.93 1.10 3.56
CA LYS A 38 25.19 -0.23 4.12
C LYS A 38 24.55 -0.30 5.51
N VAL A 39 23.60 -1.19 5.67
CA VAL A 39 23.04 -1.52 6.98
C VAL A 39 23.83 -2.69 7.55
N ASP A 40 24.51 -2.47 8.67
CA ASP A 40 25.13 -3.56 9.42
C ASP A 40 24.01 -4.34 10.12
N LEU A 41 23.72 -5.54 9.61
CA LEU A 41 22.75 -6.43 10.22
C LEU A 41 23.24 -6.88 11.60
N PRO A 42 22.33 -7.07 12.57
CA PRO A 42 22.72 -7.62 13.86
C PRO A 42 23.35 -9.02 13.67
N PRO A 43 24.27 -9.43 14.55
CA PRO A 43 24.78 -10.80 14.57
C PRO A 43 23.63 -11.81 14.55
N TRP A 44 23.81 -12.93 13.83
CA TRP A 44 22.81 -13.99 13.72
C TRP A 44 22.28 -14.49 15.07
N GLU A 45 23.09 -14.40 16.12
CA GLU A 45 22.76 -14.76 17.50
C GLU A 45 21.62 -13.90 18.10
N LEU A 46 21.43 -12.67 17.61
CA LEU A 46 20.36 -11.76 18.04
C LEU A 46 19.09 -11.90 17.21
N VAL A 47 19.16 -12.59 16.07
CA VAL A 47 17.98 -12.87 15.24
C VAL A 47 17.17 -13.96 15.94
N PRO A 48 15.89 -13.73 16.29
CA PRO A 48 15.07 -14.74 16.94
C PRO A 48 15.06 -16.04 16.14
N ALA A 49 15.47 -17.14 16.78
CA ALA A 49 15.42 -18.47 16.19
C ALA A 49 14.02 -19.08 16.24
N ASP A 50 13.08 -18.40 16.91
CA ASP A 50 11.67 -18.78 16.98
C ASP A 50 11.09 -18.89 15.58
N ARG A 51 10.54 -20.06 15.30
CA ARG A 51 9.79 -20.34 14.07
C ARG A 51 8.38 -20.72 14.48
N ASP A 52 7.43 -20.35 13.63
CA ASP A 52 6.07 -20.89 13.70
C ASP A 52 6.13 -22.41 13.45
N LYS A 53 6.17 -23.18 14.54
CA LYS A 53 6.27 -24.65 14.51
C LYS A 53 5.10 -25.29 13.78
N ASP A 54 3.94 -24.65 13.82
CA ASP A 54 2.70 -25.16 13.27
C ASP A 54 2.53 -24.80 11.80
N ASN A 55 3.40 -23.94 11.27
CA ASN A 55 3.33 -23.34 9.94
C ASN A 55 1.89 -22.88 9.65
N LEU A 56 1.29 -22.12 10.57
CA LEU A 56 -0.11 -21.69 10.51
C LEU A 56 -0.39 -20.94 9.19
N LEU A 57 0.58 -20.16 8.70
CA LEU A 57 0.49 -19.48 7.41
C LEU A 57 0.40 -20.44 6.20
N GLN A 58 0.93 -21.67 6.29
CA GLN A 58 0.82 -22.67 5.23
C GLN A 58 -0.54 -23.39 5.23
N LYS A 59 -1.33 -23.24 6.30
CA LYS A 59 -2.67 -23.82 6.45
C LYS A 59 -3.80 -22.81 6.23
N SER A 60 -3.47 -21.59 5.78
CA SER A 60 -4.46 -20.55 5.54
C SER A 60 -5.36 -20.89 4.34
N GLU A 61 -6.64 -20.54 4.44
CA GLU A 61 -7.56 -20.54 3.30
C GLU A 61 -7.36 -19.28 2.46
N ILE A 62 -7.23 -19.42 1.14
CA ILE A 62 -7.22 -18.27 0.22
C ILE A 62 -8.67 -17.86 -0.05
N LYS A 63 -9.07 -16.69 0.44
CA LYS A 63 -10.37 -16.09 0.16
C LYS A 63 -10.31 -15.02 -0.92
N PHE A 64 -11.39 -14.89 -1.68
CA PHE A 64 -11.61 -13.81 -2.66
C PHE A 64 -10.58 -13.73 -3.80
N LEU A 65 -9.93 -14.85 -4.13
CA LEU A 65 -8.95 -14.91 -5.20
C LEU A 65 -9.57 -14.39 -6.51
N ASN A 66 -8.89 -13.44 -7.14
CA ASN A 66 -9.29 -12.78 -8.40
C ASN A 66 -10.62 -11.99 -8.35
N GLN A 67 -11.15 -11.67 -7.17
CA GLN A 67 -12.38 -10.89 -7.02
C GLN A 67 -12.12 -9.39 -6.81
N VAL A 68 -11.04 -9.04 -6.13
CA VAL A 68 -10.62 -7.65 -5.85
C VAL A 68 -9.16 -7.44 -6.27
N GLN A 69 -8.80 -6.23 -6.67
CA GLN A 69 -7.46 -5.90 -7.18
C GLN A 69 -6.74 -4.94 -6.24
N GLY A 70 -5.56 -5.34 -5.80
CA GLY A 70 -4.75 -4.58 -4.85
C GLY A 70 -5.48 -4.25 -3.54
N PRO A 71 -6.13 -5.22 -2.85
CA PRO A 71 -6.67 -4.96 -1.52
C PRO A 71 -5.53 -4.50 -0.59
N GLU A 72 -5.72 -3.38 0.08
CA GLU A 72 -4.82 -2.82 1.09
C GLU A 72 -5.61 -2.48 2.35
N SER A 73 -4.99 -2.80 3.49
CA SER A 73 -5.62 -2.84 4.81
C SER A 73 -6.89 -3.72 4.86
N ILE A 74 -7.17 -4.26 6.04
CA ILE A 74 -8.39 -5.01 6.31
C ILE A 74 -8.96 -4.48 7.61
N ALA A 75 -10.20 -4.01 7.56
CA ALA A 75 -10.92 -3.53 8.73
C ALA A 75 -12.28 -4.23 8.87
N PHE A 76 -12.77 -4.31 10.11
CA PHE A 76 -14.12 -4.73 10.44
C PHE A 76 -14.75 -3.63 11.26
N ASP A 77 -16.03 -3.37 11.01
CA ASP A 77 -16.74 -2.34 11.76
C ASP A 77 -17.06 -2.83 13.20
N PRO A 78 -17.53 -1.94 14.09
CA PRO A 78 -17.85 -2.31 15.47
C PRO A 78 -18.98 -3.35 15.61
N LEU A 79 -19.78 -3.56 14.55
CA LEU A 79 -20.82 -4.58 14.48
C LEU A 79 -20.30 -5.92 13.96
N GLY A 80 -19.01 -6.01 13.62
CA GLY A 80 -18.37 -7.20 13.06
C GLY A 80 -18.65 -7.42 11.58
N ARG A 81 -19.20 -6.42 10.86
CA ARG A 81 -19.37 -6.48 9.40
C ARG A 81 -18.02 -6.30 8.72
N GLY A 82 -17.88 -6.87 7.53
CA GLY A 82 -16.66 -6.81 6.74
C GLY A 82 -16.29 -8.15 6.11
N PRO A 83 -15.05 -8.25 5.58
CA PRO A 83 -14.01 -7.23 5.63
C PRO A 83 -14.30 -5.98 4.79
N TYR A 84 -13.73 -4.85 5.22
CA TYR A 84 -13.57 -3.62 4.45
C TYR A 84 -12.11 -3.54 3.96
N THR A 85 -11.89 -3.11 2.72
CA THR A 85 -10.53 -2.98 2.15
C THR A 85 -10.45 -1.88 1.09
N GLY A 86 -9.31 -1.19 1.02
CA GLY A 86 -9.01 -0.24 -0.04
C GLY A 86 -8.53 -0.99 -1.28
N VAL A 87 -8.97 -0.61 -2.48
CA VAL A 87 -8.56 -1.27 -3.73
C VAL A 87 -7.80 -0.33 -4.66
N ALA A 88 -7.10 -0.91 -5.63
CA ALA A 88 -6.17 -0.18 -6.51
C ALA A 88 -6.85 0.91 -7.36
N ASP A 89 -8.16 0.84 -7.54
CA ASP A 89 -8.92 1.85 -8.27
C ASP A 89 -9.38 3.03 -7.41
N GLY A 90 -9.01 3.09 -6.13
CA GLY A 90 -9.29 4.19 -5.20
C GLY A 90 -10.57 4.05 -4.38
N ARG A 91 -11.32 2.96 -4.55
CA ARG A 91 -12.49 2.65 -3.71
C ARG A 91 -12.10 1.99 -2.40
N VAL A 92 -12.98 2.11 -1.41
CA VAL A 92 -13.08 1.19 -0.29
C VAL A 92 -14.28 0.28 -0.55
N LEU A 93 -14.06 -1.03 -0.50
CA LEU A 93 -15.09 -2.05 -0.69
C LEU A 93 -15.45 -2.71 0.64
N LEU A 94 -16.70 -3.16 0.75
CA LEU A 94 -17.25 -3.94 1.85
C LEU A 94 -17.71 -5.31 1.32
N TRP A 95 -17.29 -6.39 1.98
CA TRP A 95 -17.90 -7.71 1.79
C TRP A 95 -19.11 -7.87 2.72
N ASP A 96 -20.30 -8.05 2.15
CA ASP A 96 -21.56 -8.16 2.92
C ASP A 96 -21.93 -9.59 3.33
N GLY A 97 -21.04 -10.56 3.09
CA GLY A 97 -21.30 -11.99 3.25
C GLY A 97 -21.59 -12.71 1.94
N GLN A 98 -21.99 -12.00 0.88
CA GLN A 98 -22.32 -12.58 -0.42
C GLN A 98 -21.59 -11.91 -1.58
N ASN A 99 -21.43 -10.58 -1.56
CA ASN A 99 -20.84 -9.81 -2.64
C ASN A 99 -20.00 -8.65 -2.10
N TRP A 100 -19.03 -8.23 -2.91
CA TRP A 100 -18.33 -6.98 -2.72
C TRP A 100 -19.22 -5.81 -3.13
N LYS A 101 -19.33 -4.81 -2.26
CA LYS A 101 -20.09 -3.58 -2.48
C LYS A 101 -19.18 -2.37 -2.32
N ASP A 102 -19.46 -1.34 -3.09
CA ASP A 102 -18.78 -0.06 -2.96
C ASP A 102 -19.23 0.58 -1.64
N PHE A 103 -18.27 0.90 -0.78
CA PHE A 103 -18.53 1.54 0.50
C PHE A 103 -18.16 3.02 0.47
N ALA A 104 -16.92 3.35 0.11
CA ALA A 104 -16.46 4.74 0.15
C ALA A 104 -15.46 5.10 -0.94
N TYR A 105 -15.28 6.42 -1.13
CA TYR A 105 -14.34 7.02 -2.08
C TYR A 105 -13.66 8.23 -1.40
N THR A 106 -12.38 8.44 -1.67
CA THR A 106 -11.62 9.60 -1.16
C THR A 106 -11.57 10.73 -2.19
N SER A 107 -11.53 10.41 -3.48
CA SER A 107 -11.51 11.41 -4.55
C SER A 107 -12.92 11.87 -4.95
N SER A 108 -13.17 13.18 -4.85
CA SER A 108 -14.39 13.82 -5.36
C SER A 108 -14.40 13.96 -6.89
N ASN A 109 -13.24 13.89 -7.54
CA ASN A 109 -13.09 14.11 -8.99
C ASN A 109 -12.97 12.79 -9.77
N ARG A 110 -13.51 11.71 -9.20
CA ARG A 110 -13.52 10.39 -9.83
C ARG A 110 -14.30 10.45 -11.15
N SER A 111 -13.71 9.90 -12.21
CA SER A 111 -14.34 9.75 -13.52
C SER A 111 -14.08 8.35 -14.09
N GLU A 112 -14.45 8.11 -15.35
CA GLU A 112 -14.28 6.80 -16.01
C GLU A 112 -12.82 6.33 -16.09
N ILE A 113 -11.85 7.24 -15.92
CA ILE A 113 -10.42 6.87 -15.85
C ILE A 113 -10.13 5.92 -14.67
N CYS A 114 -10.94 6.02 -13.60
CA CYS A 114 -10.83 5.23 -12.38
C CYS A 114 -11.65 3.93 -12.43
N ASN A 115 -12.40 3.68 -13.52
CA ASN A 115 -13.18 2.45 -13.63
C ASN A 115 -12.27 1.21 -13.59
N PRO A 116 -12.77 0.05 -13.11
CA PRO A 116 -12.01 -1.18 -13.03
C PRO A 116 -11.25 -1.49 -14.32
N LYS A 117 -9.96 -1.79 -14.17
CA LYS A 117 -8.99 -2.14 -15.22
C LYS A 117 -8.62 -3.62 -15.12
N PRO A 118 -8.08 -4.22 -16.20
CA PRO A 118 -7.71 -5.64 -16.20
C PRO A 118 -6.49 -5.98 -15.31
N SER A 119 -5.66 -5.00 -14.95
CA SER A 119 -4.50 -5.24 -14.08
C SER A 119 -4.30 -4.15 -13.03
N PRO A 120 -3.76 -4.48 -11.85
CA PRO A 120 -3.43 -3.50 -10.82
C PRO A 120 -2.45 -2.41 -11.31
N GLN A 121 -1.51 -2.76 -12.18
CA GLN A 121 -0.53 -1.80 -12.71
C GLN A 121 -1.18 -0.73 -13.60
N SER A 122 -2.36 -1.00 -14.15
CA SER A 122 -3.09 -0.04 -15.00
C SER A 122 -3.62 1.17 -14.23
N TYR A 123 -3.71 1.10 -12.89
CA TYR A 123 -4.19 2.21 -12.07
C TYR A 123 -3.09 3.23 -11.75
N LEU A 124 -1.81 2.79 -11.68
CA LEU A 124 -0.65 3.60 -11.27
C LEU A 124 -0.60 5.02 -11.86
N PRO A 125 -0.86 5.25 -13.17
CA PRO A 125 -0.79 6.59 -13.74
C PRO A 125 -1.81 7.56 -13.14
N ASN A 126 -2.97 7.05 -12.69
CA ASN A 126 -4.12 7.84 -12.27
C ASN A 126 -4.45 7.71 -10.77
N GLU A 127 -3.67 6.99 -9.96
CA GLU A 127 -3.96 6.83 -8.53
C GLU A 127 -4.02 8.18 -7.80
N HIS A 128 -3.16 9.13 -8.14
CA HIS A 128 -3.20 10.50 -7.61
C HIS A 128 -4.50 11.27 -7.92
N ILE A 129 -5.29 10.82 -8.90
CA ILE A 129 -6.61 11.38 -9.24
C ILE A 129 -7.71 10.53 -8.61
N CYS A 130 -7.59 9.21 -8.67
CA CYS A 130 -8.62 8.27 -8.23
C CYS A 130 -8.64 8.04 -6.71
N GLY A 131 -7.53 8.34 -6.03
CA GLY A 131 -7.24 7.90 -4.68
C GLY A 131 -6.56 6.53 -4.65
N ARG A 132 -5.88 6.24 -3.54
CA ARG A 132 -5.39 4.91 -3.19
C ARG A 132 -5.46 4.74 -1.68
N PRO A 133 -6.61 4.29 -1.13
CA PRO A 133 -6.75 3.99 0.28
C PRO A 133 -5.80 2.84 0.68
N LEU A 134 -4.91 3.09 1.63
CA LEU A 134 -3.90 2.14 2.12
C LEU A 134 -4.15 1.73 3.57
N GLY A 135 -4.61 2.66 4.41
CA GLY A 135 -4.91 2.41 5.81
C GLY A 135 -6.38 2.66 6.12
N LEU A 136 -7.02 1.75 6.86
CA LEU A 136 -8.44 1.81 7.23
C LEU A 136 -8.62 1.48 8.71
N ARG A 137 -9.26 2.38 9.47
CA ARG A 137 -9.58 2.14 10.89
C ARG A 137 -10.96 2.67 11.23
N PHE A 138 -11.77 1.85 11.87
CA PHE A 138 -13.03 2.29 12.43
C PHE A 138 -12.81 2.85 13.82
N ASP A 139 -13.39 4.00 14.09
CA ASP A 139 -13.64 4.44 15.46
C ASP A 139 -14.72 3.53 16.07
N LYS A 140 -14.38 2.88 17.19
CA LYS A 140 -15.22 1.89 17.86
C LYS A 140 -16.48 2.50 18.49
N ASN A 141 -16.44 3.79 18.83
CA ASN A 141 -17.52 4.49 19.51
C ASN A 141 -18.53 5.06 18.52
N THR A 142 -18.04 5.65 17.44
CA THR A 142 -18.89 6.33 16.45
C THR A 142 -19.28 5.44 15.27
N GLY A 143 -18.46 4.43 14.95
CA GLY A 143 -18.61 3.62 13.74
C GLY A 143 -18.14 4.35 12.47
N ASP A 144 -17.51 5.52 12.61
CA ASP A 144 -16.92 6.23 11.48
C ASP A 144 -15.65 5.53 11.00
N LEU A 145 -15.48 5.46 9.68
CA LEU A 145 -14.28 4.92 9.05
C LEU A 145 -13.29 6.05 8.72
N TYR A 146 -12.09 5.94 9.25
CA TYR A 146 -10.95 6.79 8.93
C TYR A 146 -10.09 6.10 7.88
N ILE A 147 -9.62 6.89 6.91
CA ILE A 147 -8.97 6.40 5.69
C ILE A 147 -7.67 7.19 5.48
N ALA A 148 -6.54 6.49 5.44
CA ALA A 148 -5.28 7.02 4.94
C ALA A 148 -5.21 6.77 3.43
N ASP A 149 -5.29 7.84 2.64
CA ASP A 149 -5.11 7.78 1.20
C ASP A 149 -3.69 8.18 0.81
N ALA A 150 -3.02 7.34 0.02
CA ALA A 150 -1.63 7.52 -0.38
C ALA A 150 -1.34 8.88 -1.01
N TYR A 151 -2.31 9.49 -1.69
CA TYR A 151 -2.10 10.73 -2.43
C TYR A 151 -2.88 11.91 -1.86
N LEU A 152 -4.00 11.62 -1.19
CA LEU A 152 -4.97 12.66 -0.86
C LEU A 152 -4.95 13.06 0.62
N GLY A 153 -4.27 12.31 1.49
CA GLY A 153 -4.17 12.60 2.92
C GLY A 153 -5.05 11.72 3.80
N LEU A 154 -5.47 12.28 4.94
CA LEU A 154 -6.33 11.62 5.93
C LEU A 154 -7.79 12.03 5.72
N PHE A 155 -8.69 11.04 5.67
CA PHE A 155 -10.13 11.21 5.44
C PHE A 155 -10.97 10.50 6.50
N LYS A 156 -12.25 10.89 6.53
CA LYS A 156 -13.28 10.26 7.35
C LYS A 156 -14.56 10.08 6.56
N VAL A 157 -15.24 8.95 6.73
CA VAL A 157 -16.57 8.69 6.19
C VAL A 157 -17.44 8.04 7.26
N GLY A 158 -18.73 8.38 7.27
CA GLY A 158 -19.68 7.81 8.23
C GLY A 158 -20.02 6.34 7.95
N PRO A 159 -20.80 5.69 8.83
CA PRO A 159 -21.15 4.28 8.73
C PRO A 159 -21.98 3.91 7.49
N GLU A 160 -22.60 4.90 6.83
CA GLU A 160 -23.34 4.75 5.57
C GLU A 160 -22.44 4.76 4.33
N GLY A 161 -21.14 5.06 4.49
CA GLY A 161 -20.21 5.18 3.38
C GLY A 161 -20.41 6.45 2.54
N GLY A 162 -20.01 6.40 1.27
CA GLY A 162 -20.09 7.51 0.31
C GLY A 162 -18.77 8.24 0.11
N LEU A 163 -18.85 9.52 -0.26
CA LEU A 163 -17.67 10.37 -0.43
C LEU A 163 -17.12 10.76 0.94
N ALA A 164 -15.87 10.39 1.19
CA ALA A 164 -15.18 10.71 2.43
C ALA A 164 -14.83 12.20 2.50
N THR A 165 -14.88 12.76 3.71
CA THR A 165 -14.51 14.14 4.00
C THR A 165 -13.02 14.20 4.34
N PRO A 166 -12.24 15.12 3.72
CA PRO A 166 -10.84 15.30 4.07
C PRO A 166 -10.70 15.91 5.47
N LEU A 167 -9.74 15.41 6.24
CA LEU A 167 -9.39 15.90 7.57
C LEU A 167 -8.03 16.61 7.59
N VAL A 168 -7.01 15.98 7.00
CA VAL A 168 -5.63 16.50 6.99
C VAL A 168 -4.99 16.20 5.64
N THR A 169 -4.51 17.24 4.97
CA THR A 169 -3.77 17.13 3.69
C THR A 169 -2.35 17.69 3.78
N GLU A 170 -2.04 18.42 4.86
CA GLU A 170 -0.74 19.03 5.13
C GLU A 170 -0.51 19.16 6.64
N VAL A 171 0.75 19.19 7.05
CA VAL A 171 1.18 19.44 8.43
C VAL A 171 2.31 20.46 8.40
N ASP A 172 2.23 21.51 9.22
CA ASP A 172 3.21 22.61 9.27
C ASP A 172 3.55 23.22 7.88
N GLY A 173 2.54 23.30 7.01
CA GLY A 173 2.67 23.82 5.64
C GLY A 173 3.38 22.86 4.66
N VAL A 174 3.66 21.63 5.07
CA VAL A 174 4.20 20.56 4.21
C VAL A 174 3.07 19.63 3.79
N PRO A 175 2.75 19.53 2.48
CA PRO A 175 1.75 18.60 1.98
C PRO A 175 2.14 17.15 2.25
N LEU A 176 1.17 16.34 2.67
CA LEU A 176 1.32 14.89 2.75
C LEU A 176 1.47 14.33 1.33
N ARG A 177 2.42 13.40 1.12
CA ARG A 177 2.69 12.84 -0.22
C ARG A 177 2.52 11.34 -0.32
N PHE A 178 2.56 10.64 0.80
CA PHE A 178 2.46 9.19 0.86
C PHE A 178 1.87 8.73 2.20
N THR A 179 0.67 9.20 2.52
CA THR A 179 -0.06 8.77 3.73
C THR A 179 -0.36 7.27 3.65
N ASN A 180 0.11 6.49 4.62
CA ASN A 180 0.14 5.04 4.47
C ASN A 180 -0.85 4.33 5.38
N ASP A 181 -0.63 4.38 6.69
CA ASP A 181 -1.54 3.77 7.66
C ASP A 181 -1.83 4.70 8.84
N LEU A 182 -2.89 4.35 9.57
CA LEU A 182 -3.33 5.05 10.77
C LEU A 182 -3.75 4.07 11.88
N ASP A 183 -3.85 4.58 13.10
CA ASP A 183 -4.52 3.94 14.23
C ASP A 183 -5.24 4.96 15.11
N ILE A 184 -6.20 4.49 15.90
CA ILE A 184 -7.03 5.32 16.77
C ILE A 184 -6.95 4.77 18.20
N ASP A 185 -6.61 5.61 19.16
CA ASP A 185 -6.62 5.23 20.58
C ASP A 185 -8.03 5.30 21.20
N ASP A 186 -8.15 4.88 22.47
CA ASP A 186 -9.43 4.84 23.17
C ASP A 186 -9.99 6.23 23.49
N GLU A 187 -9.15 7.26 23.53
CA GLU A 187 -9.53 8.68 23.65
C GLU A 187 -10.01 9.30 22.33
N GLY A 188 -9.82 8.61 21.20
CA GLY A 188 -10.18 9.07 19.87
C GLY A 188 -9.09 9.91 19.17
N ASN A 189 -7.86 9.92 19.68
CA ASN A 189 -6.73 10.51 18.97
C ASN A 189 -6.35 9.63 17.78
N ILE A 190 -5.98 10.27 16.68
CA ILE A 190 -5.63 9.60 15.43
C ILE A 190 -4.13 9.75 15.21
N TYR A 191 -3.45 8.62 15.09
CA TYR A 191 -2.04 8.52 14.75
C TYR A 191 -1.94 8.04 13.31
N PHE A 192 -1.18 8.72 12.46
CA PHE A 192 -1.03 8.32 11.07
C PHE A 192 0.40 8.52 10.60
N THR A 193 0.73 7.87 9.49
CA THR A 193 2.07 7.87 8.90
C THR A 193 2.05 8.50 7.52
N ASP A 194 3.05 9.31 7.24
CA ASP A 194 3.41 9.75 5.88
C ASP A 194 4.75 9.10 5.54
N SER A 195 4.74 8.14 4.60
CA SER A 195 5.92 7.30 4.31
C SER A 195 7.06 8.08 3.66
N SER A 196 6.75 9.21 3.03
CA SER A 196 7.74 10.10 2.45
C SER A 196 7.17 11.49 2.26
N SER A 197 7.90 12.52 2.69
CA SER A 197 7.60 13.92 2.39
C SER A 197 8.09 14.36 1.00
N LYS A 198 8.80 13.49 0.28
CA LYS A 198 9.42 13.78 -1.03
C LYS A 198 8.75 13.00 -2.15
N PHE A 199 8.68 11.68 -1.99
CA PHE A 199 8.24 10.76 -3.02
C PHE A 199 6.79 10.35 -2.80
N GLN A 200 6.07 10.15 -3.90
CA GLN A 200 4.75 9.52 -3.84
C GLN A 200 4.93 8.00 -3.93
N ARG A 201 3.82 7.26 -3.84
CA ARG A 201 3.80 5.79 -3.99
C ARG A 201 4.32 5.28 -5.35
N ARG A 202 4.43 6.16 -6.36
CA ARG A 202 4.84 5.82 -7.74
C ARG A 202 6.24 6.35 -8.06
#